data_AF-A0A843GWL7-F1
#
_entry.id   AF-A0A843GWL7-F1
#
_cell.length_a   1.000
_cell.length_b   1.000
_cell.length_c   1.000
_cell.angle_alpha   90.00
_cell.angle_beta   90.00
_cell.angle_gamma   90.00
#
_symmetry.space_group_name_H-M   'P 1'
#
loop_
_entity.id
_entity.type
_entity.pdbx_description
1 polymer ?
#
loop_
_entity_poly.entity_id
_entity_poly.type
_entity_poly.pdbx_seq_one_letter_code
_entity_poly.pdbx_strand_id
1 'polypeptide(L)'
;MARVAMVTRTIQSTKVKALCVDINEQKPFENEYVLSGTYKDAKSLMKALEKVANTNTVKVVHIKASEIVEKLYGMTEQEFLERAKELPPRGTKENKE
;
A
#
# COMPACT_ATOMS: atom_id res chain seq x y z
N MET A 1 30.78 9.65 -14.57
CA MET A 1 29.83 9.46 -13.46
C MET A 1 29.28 8.05 -13.54
N ALA A 2 29.53 7.22 -12.52
CA ALA A 2 28.99 5.87 -12.48
C ALA A 2 27.46 5.94 -12.42
N ARG A 3 26.78 5.15 -13.25
CA ARG A 3 25.31 5.06 -13.21
C ARG A 3 24.93 4.40 -11.89
N VAL A 4 24.14 5.10 -11.07
CA VAL A 4 23.57 4.51 -9.86
C VAL A 4 22.53 3.49 -10.29
N ALA A 5 22.73 2.24 -9.91
CA ALA A 5 21.76 1.19 -10.17
C ALA A 5 20.49 1.45 -9.35
N MET A 6 19.34 1.32 -10.01
CA MET A 6 18.02 1.57 -9.44
C MET A 6 17.19 0.30 -9.48
N VAL A 7 16.46 0.06 -8.40
CA VAL A 7 15.39 -0.94 -8.35
C VAL A 7 14.10 -0.26 -8.74
N THR A 8 13.55 -0.63 -9.90
CA THR A 8 12.28 -0.08 -10.40
C THR A 8 11.23 -1.17 -10.49
N ARG A 9 10.02 -0.91 -9.97
CA ARG A 9 8.89 -1.82 -10.07
C ARG A 9 7.61 -1.05 -10.34
N THR A 10 6.85 -1.50 -11.34
CA THR A 10 5.48 -1.02 -11.55
C THR A 10 4.59 -1.63 -10.48
N ILE A 11 3.87 -0.78 -9.74
CA ILE A 11 2.93 -1.19 -8.71
C ILE A 11 1.55 -0.65 -9.10
N GLN A 12 0.58 -1.56 -9.16
CA GLN A 12 -0.82 -1.19 -9.18
C GLN A 12 -1.24 -0.86 -7.75
N SER A 13 -1.60 0.39 -7.51
CA SER A 13 -2.05 0.89 -6.22
C SER A 13 -3.50 1.34 -6.32
N THR A 14 -4.26 1.13 -5.26
CA THR A 14 -5.62 1.66 -5.16
C THR A 14 -5.58 2.95 -4.36
N LYS A 15 -5.89 4.08 -5.00
CA LYS A 15 -6.14 5.34 -4.33
C LYS A 15 -7.55 5.33 -3.79
N VAL A 16 -7.72 5.70 -2.53
CA VAL A 16 -9.02 5.70 -1.87
C VAL A 16 -9.23 7.04 -1.20
N LYS A 17 -10.34 7.71 -1.54
CA LYS A 17 -10.87 8.85 -0.80
C LYS A 17 -11.81 8.32 0.26
N ALA A 18 -11.45 8.51 1.52
CA ALA A 18 -12.25 8.05 2.63
C ALA A 18 -12.62 9.20 3.57
N LEU A 19 -13.86 9.16 4.05
CA LEU A 19 -14.32 9.99 5.14
C LEU A 19 -13.88 9.33 6.45
N CYS A 20 -13.05 10.05 7.19
CA CYS A 20 -12.57 9.67 8.50
C CYS A 20 -13.19 10.59 9.55
N VAL A 21 -13.29 10.11 10.79
CA VAL A 21 -13.71 10.91 11.94
C VAL A 21 -12.59 10.85 12.96
N ASP A 22 -12.15 12.02 13.42
CA ASP A 22 -11.27 12.10 14.59
C ASP A 22 -12.10 12.00 15.87
N ILE A 23 -11.71 11.10 16.77
CA ILE A 23 -12.43 10.82 18.02
C ILE A 23 -12.23 11.97 19.02
N ASN A 24 -11.11 12.71 18.98
CA ASN A 24 -10.86 13.80 19.91
C ASN A 24 -11.60 15.07 19.51
N GLU A 25 -11.55 15.42 18.23
CA GLU A 25 -12.22 16.62 17.71
C GLU A 25 -13.68 16.37 17.30
N GLN A 26 -14.11 15.10 17.26
CA GLN A 26 -15.42 14.64 16.76
C GLN A 26 -15.75 15.19 15.36
N LYS A 27 -14.73 15.54 14.58
CA LYS A 27 -14.89 16.22 13.30
C LYS A 27 -14.69 15.23 12.16
N PRO A 28 -15.63 15.20 11.18
CA PRO A 28 -15.42 14.45 9.96
C PRO A 28 -14.40 15.18 9.07
N PHE A 29 -13.40 14.46 8.59
CA PHE A 29 -12.43 14.94 7.62
C PHE A 29 -12.27 13.96 6.47
N GLU A 30 -11.97 14.49 5.30
CA GLU A 30 -11.67 13.67 4.12
C GLU A 30 -10.17 13.45 4.04
N ASN A 31 -9.76 12.21 3.80
CA ASN A 31 -8.37 11.88 3.60
C ASN A 31 -8.18 10.94 2.41
N GLU A 32 -7.07 11.14 1.70
CA GLU A 32 -6.64 10.30 0.60
C GLU A 32 -5.60 9.29 1.08
N TYR A 33 -5.85 8.01 0.80
CA TYR A 33 -4.94 6.92 1.11
C TYR A 33 -4.52 6.21 -0.16
N VAL A 34 -3.26 5.78 -0.21
CA VAL A 34 -2.73 4.97 -1.31
C VAL A 34 -2.41 3.58 -0.75
N LEU A 35 -3.16 2.58 -1.18
CA LEU A 35 -2.97 1.20 -0.80
C LEU A 35 -2.24 0.44 -1.92
N SER A 36 -1.28 -0.42 -1.56
CA SER A 36 -0.62 -1.30 -2.53
C SER A 36 -1.54 -2.46 -2.93
N GLY A 37 -1.67 -2.71 -4.23
CA GLY A 37 -2.53 -3.76 -4.78
C GLY A 37 -3.88 -3.24 -5.30
N THR A 38 -4.60 -4.11 -6.00
CA THR A 38 -5.95 -3.86 -6.51
C THR A 38 -6.98 -4.61 -5.68
N TYR A 39 -8.04 -3.93 -5.26
CA TYR A 39 -9.14 -4.55 -4.53
C TYR A 39 -10.40 -4.57 -5.41
N LYS A 40 -10.91 -5.77 -5.70
CA LYS A 40 -12.17 -5.93 -6.45
C LYS A 40 -13.41 -5.80 -5.56
N ASP A 41 -13.26 -6.12 -4.27
CA ASP A 41 -14.36 -6.06 -3.30
C ASP A 41 -14.25 -4.83 -2.39
N ALA A 42 -15.33 -4.07 -2.28
CA ALA A 42 -15.39 -2.90 -1.39
C ALA A 42 -15.12 -3.28 0.08
N LYS A 43 -15.51 -4.48 0.52
CA LYS A 43 -15.27 -4.97 1.89
C LYS A 43 -13.79 -5.23 2.16
N SER A 44 -13.04 -5.78 1.20
CA SER A 44 -11.61 -6.05 1.38
C SER A 44 -10.80 -4.76 1.32
N LEU A 45 -11.22 -3.79 0.50
CA LEU A 45 -10.68 -2.44 0.46
C LEU A 45 -10.89 -1.69 1.78
N MET A 46 -12.10 -1.76 2.36
CA MET A 46 -12.39 -1.12 3.65
C MET A 46 -11.54 -1.71 4.78
N LYS A 47 -11.41 -3.04 4.86
CA LYS A 47 -10.53 -3.69 5.86
C LYS A 47 -9.06 -3.32 5.68
N ALA A 48 -8.58 -3.24 4.44
CA ALA A 48 -7.20 -2.83 4.17
C ALA A 48 -6.97 -1.37 4.56
N LEU A 49 -7.94 -0.50 4.26
CA LEU A 49 -7.91 0.90 4.63
C LEU A 49 -7.95 1.07 6.15
N GLU A 50 -8.83 0.36 6.85
CA GLU A 50 -8.91 0.34 8.31
C GLU A 50 -7.58 -0.05 8.95
N LYS A 51 -6.85 -1.03 8.41
CA LYS A 51 -5.53 -1.41 8.94
C LYS A 51 -4.47 -0.32 8.83
N VAL A 52 -4.58 0.56 7.83
CA VAL A 52 -3.60 1.61 7.56
C VAL A 52 -4.02 2.93 8.23
N ALA A 53 -5.32 3.21 8.25
CA ALA A 53 -5.87 4.49 8.68
C ALA A 53 -6.44 4.47 10.10
N ASN A 54 -6.87 3.32 10.64
CA ASN A 54 -7.36 3.28 12.02
C ASN A 54 -6.19 3.42 12.99
N THR A 55 -6.12 4.61 13.58
CA THR A 55 -5.30 4.89 14.75
C THR A 55 -6.24 5.04 15.95
N ASN A 56 -5.73 5.02 17.18
CA ASN A 56 -6.54 5.23 18.39
C ASN A 56 -7.39 6.52 18.36
N THR A 57 -7.04 7.49 17.51
CA THR A 57 -7.72 8.77 17.35
C THR A 57 -8.54 8.90 16.07
N VAL A 58 -8.29 8.11 15.03
CA VAL A 58 -8.92 8.27 13.72
C VAL A 58 -9.66 6.99 13.33
N LYS A 59 -10.93 7.11 12.97
CA LYS A 59 -11.74 6.00 12.43
C LYS A 59 -12.20 6.29 11.02
N VAL A 60 -12.04 5.30 10.14
CA VAL A 60 -12.63 5.33 8.80
C VAL A 60 -14.12 5.00 8.89
N VAL A 61 -14.96 5.85 8.32
CA VAL A 61 -16.43 5.69 8.36
C VAL A 61 -16.97 5.27 7.01
N HIS A 62 -16.47 5.87 5.92
CA HIS A 62 -16.99 5.59 4.59
C HIS A 62 -15.94 5.82 3.50
N ILE A 63 -16.02 5.04 2.42
CA ILE A 63 -15.20 5.23 1.22
C ILE A 63 -16.03 6.02 0.22
N LYS A 64 -15.60 7.24 -0.13
CA LYS A 64 -16.26 8.09 -1.13
C LYS A 64 -15.90 7.68 -2.55
N ALA A 65 -14.64 7.34 -2.79
CA ALA A 65 -14.17 6.95 -4.10
C ALA A 65 -12.95 6.04 -3.98
N SER A 66 -12.79 5.14 -4.95
CA SER A 66 -11.60 4.32 -5.12
C SER A 66 -11.21 4.31 -6.59
N GLU A 67 -9.92 4.50 -6.87
CA GLU A 67 -9.36 4.50 -8.21
C GLU A 67 -8.12 3.60 -8.24
N ILE A 68 -8.02 2.75 -9.26
CA ILE A 68 -6.83 1.93 -9.49
C ILE A 68 -5.86 2.72 -10.34
N VAL A 69 -4.67 2.96 -9.81
CA VAL A 69 -3.61 3.71 -10.48
C VAL A 69 -2.37 2.83 -10.61
N GLU A 70 -1.88 2.70 -11.83
CA GLU A 70 -0.62 2.04 -12.12
C GLU A 70 0.50 3.09 -12.17
N LYS A 71 1.51 2.93 -11.30
CA LYS A 71 2.68 3.84 -11.26
C LYS A 71 3.98 3.06 -11.20
N LEU A 72 4.99 3.57 -11.90
CA LEU A 72 6.36 3.11 -11.79
C LEU A 72 7.01 3.75 -10.56
N TYR A 73 7.44 2.92 -9.60
CA TYR A 73 8.22 3.36 -8.45
C TYR A 73 9.66 2.91 -8.62
N GLY A 74 10.59 3.76 -8.20
CA GLY A 74 12.02 3.48 -8.23
C GLY A 74 12.69 3.96 -6.95
N MET A 75 13.69 3.21 -6.50
CA MET A 75 14.59 3.58 -5.40
C MET A 75 16.01 3.09 -5.73
N THR A 76 17.02 3.63 -5.04
CA THR A 76 18.41 3.15 -5.22
C THR A 76 18.57 1.73 -4.66
N GLU A 77 19.50 0.96 -5.21
CA GLU A 77 19.78 -0.39 -4.66
C GLU A 77 20.19 -0.35 -3.20
N GLN A 78 20.90 0.69 -2.77
CA GLN A 78 21.29 0.85 -1.36
C GLN A 78 20.08 1.03 -0.45
N GLU A 79 19.16 1.93 -0.80
CA GLU A 79 17.95 2.13 -0.01
C GLU A 79 17.05 0.89 -0.02
N PHE A 80 17.07 0.12 -1.11
CA PHE A 80 16.38 -1.16 -1.19
C PHE A 80 16.99 -2.17 -0.22
N LEU A 81 18.32 -2.35 -0.19
CA LEU A 81 19.01 -3.26 0.73
C LEU A 81 18.77 -2.89 2.20
N GLU A 82 18.74 -1.60 2.53
CA GLU A 82 18.51 -1.12 3.90
C GLU A 82 17.09 -1.39 4.42
N ARG A 83 16.08 -1.35 3.53
CA ARG A 83 14.66 -1.49 3.92
C ARG A 83 14.07 -2.86 3.59
N ALA A 84 14.66 -3.60 2.66
CA ALA A 84 14.19 -4.91 2.27
C ALA A 84 14.54 -5.96 3.33
N LYS A 85 13.70 -6.99 3.41
CA LYS A 85 14.02 -8.21 4.17
C LYS A 85 14.54 -9.24 3.18
N GLU A 86 15.70 -9.81 3.49
CA GLU A 86 16.24 -10.92 2.73
C GLU A 86 15.25 -12.10 2.79
N LEU A 87 14.90 -12.64 1.63
CA LEU A 87 14.02 -13.80 1.51
C LEU A 87 14.89 -15.03 1.22
N PRO A 88 14.52 -16.22 1.74
CA PRO A 88 15.25 -17.43 1.44
C PRO A 88 15.26 -17.68 -0.08
N PRO A 89 16.26 -18.41 -0.60
CA PRO A 89 16.27 -18.85 -1.99
C PRO A 89 14.94 -19.53 -2.30
N ARG A 90 14.28 -19.11 -3.39
CA ARG A 90 13.05 -19.78 -3.81
C ARG A 90 13.43 -21.22 -4.15
N GLY A 91 12.94 -22.18 -3.36
CA GLY A 91 13.21 -23.59 -3.59
C GLY A 91 12.86 -23.96 -5.03
N THR A 92 13.83 -24.48 -5.77
CA THR A 92 13.59 -25.24 -6.98
C THR A 92 12.56 -26.30 -6.64
N LYS A 93 11.42 -26.32 -7.34
CA LYS A 93 10.50 -27.46 -7.28
C LYS A 93 11.28 -28.67 -7.78
N GLU A 94 11.75 -29.51 -6.87
CA GLU A 94 12.08 -30.89 -7.23
C GLU A 94 10.79 -31.52 -7.73
N ASN A 95 10.81 -31.89 -9.00
CA ASN A 95 9.78 -32.66 -9.66
C ASN A 95 9.70 -34.01 -8.93
N LYS A 96 8.69 -34.18 -8.07
CA LYS A 96 8.35 -35.51 -7.55
C LYS A 96 7.53 -36.21 -8.63
N GLU A 97 8.22 -37.09 -9.34
CA GLU A 97 7.66 -38.16 -10.17
C GLU A 97 7.00 -39.23 -9.28
#